data_AF-A0A5N5SZX9-F1
#
_entry.id   AF-A0A5N5SZX9-F1
#
_cell.length_a   1.000
_cell.length_b   1.000
_cell.length_c   1.000
_cell.angle_alpha   90.00
_cell.angle_beta   90.00
_cell.angle_gamma   90.00
#
_symmetry.space_group_name_H-M   'P 1'
#
loop_
_entity.id
_entity.type
_entity.pdbx_description
1 polymer ?
#
loop_
_entity_poly.entity_id
_entity_poly.type
_entity_poly.pdbx_seq_one_letter_code
_entity_poly.pdbx_strand_id
1 'polypeptide(L)' 'MNFKYGDRFFFENRKQHPHRLTRPQLEAIRKTTLAALLCYFTETKVVPVFVMKVLGPGNYVENCDEILAGTNVFNYL' A
#
# COMPACT_ATOMS: atom_id res chain seq x y z
N MET A 1 21.66 -14.42 2.04
CA MET A 1 20.71 -14.33 3.17
C MET A 1 19.36 -13.88 2.61
N ASN A 2 18.26 -14.55 2.96
CA ASN A 2 16.93 -14.22 2.42
C ASN A 2 16.06 -13.63 3.53
N PHE A 3 15.93 -12.30 3.55
CA PHE A 3 15.27 -11.57 4.62
C PHE A 3 13.79 -11.92 4.78
N LYS A 4 13.07 -12.21 3.69
CA LYS A 4 11.65 -12.59 3.75
C LYS A 4 11.41 -13.90 4.50
N TYR A 5 12.23 -14.92 4.25
CA TYR A 5 12.04 -16.24 4.86
C TYR A 5 12.71 -16.39 6.22
N GLY A 6 13.73 -15.57 6.51
CA GLY A 6 14.38 -15.52 7.81
C GLY A 6 13.62 -14.67 8.85
N ASP A 7 12.64 -13.87 8.41
CA ASP A 7 11.86 -13.01 9.29
C ASP A 7 10.61 -13.74 9.83
N ARG A 8 10.67 -14.07 11.13
CA ARG A 8 9.56 -14.66 11.88
C ARG A 8 8.28 -13.80 11.82
N PHE A 9 8.43 -12.49 11.74
CA PHE A 9 7.33 -11.51 11.76
C PHE A 9 6.96 -11.00 10.36
N PHE A 10 7.49 -11.61 9.30
CA PHE A 10 7.11 -11.23 7.95
C PHE A 10 5.59 -11.32 7.79
N PHE A 11 4.95 -10.25 7.33
CA PHE A 11 3.50 -10.07 7.42
C PHE A 11 2.69 -11.19 6.72
N GLU A 12 3.24 -11.83 5.67
CA GLU A 12 2.59 -12.96 4.97
C GLU A 12 2.92 -14.35 5.55
N ASN A 13 3.68 -14.42 6.64
CA ASN A 13 4.13 -15.69 7.20
C ASN A 13 2.94 -16.53 7.68
N ARG A 14 2.67 -17.62 6.96
CA ARG A 14 1.54 -18.52 7.23
C ARG A 14 1.83 -19.52 8.35
N LYS A 15 3.10 -19.78 8.67
CA LYS A 15 3.55 -20.95 9.44
C LYS A 15 3.68 -20.71 10.95
N GLN A 16 3.56 -19.48 11.44
CA GLN A 16 3.86 -19.17 12.86
C GLN A 16 2.71 -18.41 13.54
N HIS A 17 2.02 -19.10 14.45
CA HIS A 17 1.25 -18.49 15.53
C HIS A 17 2.21 -17.98 16.62
N PRO A 18 1.87 -16.93 17.40
CA PRO A 18 0.60 -16.22 17.46
C PRO A 18 0.53 -14.90 16.64
N HIS A 19 1.55 -14.55 15.83
CA HIS A 19 1.77 -13.17 15.36
C HIS A 19 1.48 -12.89 13.88
N ARG A 20 0.69 -13.72 13.18
CA ARG A 20 0.31 -13.45 11.79
C ARG A 20 -0.87 -12.48 11.69
N LEU A 21 -0.84 -11.61 10.69
CA LEU A 21 -2.03 -10.86 10.31
C LEU A 21 -3.16 -11.81 9.90
N THR A 22 -4.38 -11.46 10.27
CA THR A 22 -5.58 -12.17 9.79
C THR A 22 -5.75 -11.95 8.29
N ARG A 23 -6.52 -12.81 7.63
CA ARG A 23 -6.81 -12.64 6.20
C ARG A 23 -7.42 -11.27 5.88
N PRO A 24 -8.41 -10.75 6.64
CA PRO A 24 -8.91 -9.38 6.43
C PRO A 24 -7.82 -8.31 6.58
N GLN A 25 -6.93 -8.44 7.57
CA GLN A 25 -5.82 -7.49 7.75
C GLN A 25 -4.83 -7.55 6.56
N LEU A 26 -4.54 -8.75 6.05
CA LEU A 26 -3.72 -8.92 4.83
C LEU A 26 -4.38 -8.28 3.61
N GLU A 27 -5.68 -8.45 3.44
CA GLU A 27 -6.45 -7.83 2.37
C GLU A 27 -6.47 -6.30 2.49
N ALA A 28 -6.46 -5.75 3.71
CA ALA A 28 -6.38 -4.32 3.95
C ALA A 28 -4.99 -3.75 3.57
N ILE A 29 -3.89 -4.31 4.09
CA ILE A 29 -2.55 -3.79 3.80
C ILE A 29 -2.15 -3.93 2.33
N ARG A 30 -2.74 -4.89 1.59
CA ARG A 30 -2.51 -5.07 0.14
C ARG A 30 -3.13 -3.98 -0.71
N LYS A 31 -4.09 -3.21 -0.17
CA LYS A 31 -4.67 -2.04 -0.83
C LYS A 31 -3.80 -0.79 -0.66
N THR A 32 -2.85 -0.79 0.28
CA THR A 32 -1.95 0.34 0.50
C THR A 32 -1.07 0.56 -0.72
N THR A 33 -1.07 1.78 -1.26
CA THR A 33 -0.20 2.21 -2.37
C THR A 33 0.69 3.36 -1.92
N LEU A 34 1.87 3.50 -2.54
CA LEU A 34 2.73 4.65 -2.27
C LEU A 34 2.07 5.98 -2.69
N ALA A 35 1.26 5.97 -3.75
CA ALA A 35 0.48 7.12 -4.17
C ALA A 35 -0.46 7.62 -3.05
N ALA A 36 -1.19 6.70 -2.41
CA ALA A 36 -2.08 7.03 -1.30
C ALA A 36 -1.33 7.57 -0.08
N LEU A 37 -0.15 7.02 0.24
CA LEU A 37 0.69 7.52 1.33
C LEU A 37 1.18 8.95 1.06
N LEU A 38 1.60 9.25 -0.17
CA LEU A 38 2.02 10.60 -0.55
C LEU A 38 0.85 11.58 -0.45
N CYS A 39 -0.33 11.21 -0.97
CA CYS A 39 -1.52 12.04 -0.89
C CYS A 39 -1.98 12.32 0.55
N TYR A 40 -1.85 11.33 1.45
CA TYR A 40 -2.32 11.48 2.82
C TYR A 40 -1.33 12.26 3.70
N PHE A 41 -0.03 12.02 3.55
CA PHE A 41 0.99 12.55 4.46
C PHE A 41 1.77 13.76 3.92
N THR A 42 1.47 14.22 2.70
CA THR A 42 2.13 15.39 2.10
C THR A 42 1.11 16.36 1.52
N GLU A 43 1.53 17.59 1.22
CA GLU A 43 0.66 18.61 0.60
C GLU A 43 0.50 18.43 -0.92
N THR A 44 0.88 17.25 -1.45
CA THR A 44 0.82 16.98 -2.89
C THR A 44 -0.63 16.81 -3.33
N LYS A 45 -1.03 17.52 -4.40
CA LYS A 45 -2.40 17.45 -4.95
C LYS A 45 -2.56 16.40 -6.05
N VAL A 46 -1.46 16.10 -6.76
CA VAL A 46 -1.44 15.15 -7.88
C VAL A 46 -0.21 14.26 -7.79
N VAL A 47 -0.39 12.94 -7.98
CA VAL A 47 0.69 11.95 -7.91
C VAL A 47 0.60 10.96 -9.05
N PRO A 48 1.71 10.37 -9.52
CA PRO A 48 1.65 9.23 -10.43
C PRO A 48 0.95 8.03 -9.77
N VAL A 49 0.04 7.38 -10.49
CA VAL A 49 -0.67 6.18 -9.98
C VAL A 49 0.31 5.08 -9.57
N PHE A 50 1.33 4.83 -10.40
CA PHE A 50 2.47 3.97 -10.08
C PHE A 50 3.71 4.83 -9.86
N VAL A 51 3.90 5.29 -8.62
CA VAL A 51 4.97 6.22 -8.21
C VAL A 51 6.38 5.80 -8.67
N MET A 52 6.66 4.49 -8.68
CA MET A 52 7.99 3.96 -9.05
C MET A 52 8.14 3.65 -10.56
N LYS A 53 7.13 3.97 -11.38
CA LYS A 53 7.16 3.80 -12.84
C LYS A 53 7.28 5.18 -13.49
N VAL A 54 8.00 5.27 -14.61
CA VAL A 54 8.08 6.51 -15.40
C VAL A 54 6.70 6.89 -15.95
N LEU A 55 6.43 8.18 -16.08
CA LEU A 55 5.20 8.69 -16.70
C LEU A 55 5.12 8.31 -18.18
N GLY A 56 3.93 7.95 -18.64
CA GLY A 56 3.69 7.56 -20.03
C GLY A 56 2.47 6.66 -20.19
N PRO A 57 2.37 5.93 -21.32
CA PRO A 57 1.28 4.98 -21.53
C PRO A 57 1.16 3.97 -20.37
N GLY A 58 0.00 3.97 -19.71
CA GLY A 58 -0.27 3.14 -18.54
C GLY A 58 0.42 3.59 -17.25
N ASN A 59 0.82 4.85 -17.14
CA ASN A 59 1.12 5.53 -15.87
C ASN A 59 0.99 7.05 -16.02
N TYR A 60 -0.12 7.59 -15.54
CA TYR A 60 -0.43 9.02 -15.56
C TYR A 60 -0.45 9.58 -14.12
N VAL A 61 -0.51 10.90 -14.02
CA VAL A 61 -0.75 11.59 -12.74
C VAL A 61 -2.24 11.67 -12.48
N GLU A 62 -2.65 11.44 -11.24
CA GLU A 62 -4.03 11.48 -10.79
C GLU A 62 -4.17 12.40 -9.58
N ASN A 63 -5.37 12.96 -9.39
CA ASN A 63 -5.69 13.76 -8.22
C ASN A 63 -5.71 12.90 -6.94
N CYS A 64 -5.18 13.44 -5.86
CA CYS A 64 -5.18 12.78 -4.56
C CYS A 64 -6.58 12.46 -4.01
N ASP A 65 -7.60 13.27 -4.32
CA ASP A 65 -8.98 12.99 -3.93
C ASP A 65 -9.48 11.67 -4.54
N GLU A 66 -9.16 11.44 -5.81
CA GLU A 66 -9.52 10.21 -6.55
C GLU A 66 -8.71 8.99 -6.05
N ILE A 67 -7.41 9.19 -5.80
CA ILE A 67 -6.54 8.14 -5.23
C ILE A 67 -7.06 7.70 -3.86
N LEU A 68 -7.39 8.65 -2.99
CA LEU A 68 -7.84 8.37 -1.62
C LEU A 68 -9.22 7.71 -1.61
N ALA A 69 -10.16 8.19 -2.45
CA ALA A 69 -11.49 7.60 -2.60
C ALA A 69 -11.43 6.12 -3.04
N GLY A 70 -10.50 5.75 -3.93
CA GLY A 70 -10.33 4.38 -4.40
C GLY A 70 -9.71 3.43 -3.36
N THR A 71 -8.88 3.93 -2.45
CA THR A 71 -8.14 3.06 -1.52
C THR A 71 -8.99 2.47 -0.39
N ASN A 72 -9.99 3.19 0.15
CA ASN A 72 -10.73 2.79 1.38
C ASN A 72 -9.84 2.39 2.58
N VAL A 73 -8.52 2.61 2.51
CA VAL A 73 -7.53 2.15 3.51
C VAL A 73 -7.64 2.97 4.79
N PHE A 74 -8.10 4.22 4.69
CA PHE A 74 -8.14 5.16 5.80
C PHE A 74 -9.54 5.41 6.37
N ASN A 75 -10.57 4.67 5.94
CA ASN A 75 -11.92 4.76 6.52
C ASN A 75 -12.01 4.18 7.95
N TYR A 76 -10.88 3.74 8.51
CA TYR A 76 -10.76 3.09 9.81
C TYR A 76 -9.78 3.79 10.75
N LEU A 77 -9.26 4.97 10.36
CA LEU A 77 -8.47 5.87 11.21
C LEU A 77 -9.29 7.14 11.48
#